data_AF-A0A2N8UIT2-F1
#
_entry.id   AF-A0A2N8UIT2-F1
#
_cell.length_a   1.000
_cell.length_b   1.000
_cell.length_c   1.000
_cell.angle_alpha   90.00
_cell.angle_beta   90.00
_cell.angle_gamma   90.00
#
_symmetry.space_group_name_H-M   'P 1'
#
loop_
_entity.id
_entity.type
_entity.pdbx_description
1 polymer ?
#
loop_
_entity_poly.entity_id
_entity_poly.type
_entity_poly.pdbx_seq_one_letter_code
_entity_poly.pdbx_strand_id
1 'polypeptide(L)' 'MKHIAAYLLLTLGGKENPSAADIKALLETVGIEAEAERLDKLIEELNGKDINTLIAEGNEKLASVPSGGA' A
#
# COMPACT_ATOMS: atom_id res chain seq x y z
N MET A 1 -6.52 -3.20 -0.64
CA MET A 1 -6.44 -2.09 0.33
C MET A 1 -5.67 -2.47 1.61
N LYS A 2 -5.92 -3.61 2.26
CA LYS A 2 -5.20 -4.03 3.49
C LYS A 2 -3.66 -4.00 3.39
N HIS A 3 -3.09 -4.51 2.30
CA HIS A 3 -1.64 -4.54 2.08
C HIS A 3 -1.01 -3.15 1.88
N ILE A 4 -1.68 -2.27 1.12
CA ILE A 4 -1.25 -0.89 0.89
C ILE A 4 -1.25 -0.10 2.20
N ALA A 5 -2.33 -0.22 2.98
CA ALA A 5 -2.44 0.47 4.26
C ALA A 5 -1.33 0.01 5.23
N ALA A 6 -1.08 -1.30 5.31
CA ALA A 6 -0.01 -1.85 6.13
C ALA A 6 1.38 -1.38 5.66
N TYR A 7 1.64 -1.36 4.35
CA TYR A 7 2.88 -0.83 3.77
C TYR A 7 3.09 0.63 4.19
N LEU A 8 2.10 1.49 3.98
CA LEU A 8 2.19 2.92 4.30
C LEU A 8 2.37 3.19 5.80
N LEU A 9 1.71 2.42 6.68
CA LEU A 9 1.89 2.51 8.13
C LEU A 9 3.32 2.16 8.55
N LEU A 10 3.91 1.13 7.94
CA LEU A 10 5.31 0.74 8.21
C LEU A 10 6.29 1.80 7.69
N THR A 11 6.03 2.38 6.52
CA THR A 11 6.81 3.50 5.98
C THR A 11 6.76 4.72 6.90
N LEU A 12 5.57 5.10 7.37
CA LEU A 12 5.39 6.19 8.36
C LEU A 12 6.08 5.87 9.70
N GLY A 13 6.14 4.59 10.08
CA GLY A 13 6.86 4.10 11.25
C GLY A 13 8.39 4.11 11.11
N GLY A 14 8.94 4.67 10.03
CA GLY A 14 10.38 4.78 9.78
C GLY A 14 11.00 3.60 9.04
N LYS A 15 10.19 2.65 8.54
CA LYS A 15 10.65 1.53 7.74
C LYS A 15 10.45 1.84 6.26
N GLU A 16 11.38 2.57 5.65
CA GLU A 16 11.24 3.12 4.28
C GLU A 16 10.93 2.08 3.21
N ASN A 17 11.43 0.85 3.36
CA ASN A 17 11.17 -0.27 2.44
C ASN A 17 10.64 -1.49 3.21
N PRO A 18 9.34 -1.50 3.58
CA PRO A 18 8.73 -2.64 4.25
C PRO A 18 8.79 -3.90 3.39
N SER A 19 9.22 -5.01 3.98
CA SER A 19 9.22 -6.31 3.30
C SER A 19 7.86 -7.01 3.40
N ALA A 20 7.67 -8.08 2.62
CA ALA A 20 6.48 -8.93 2.73
C ALA A 20 6.29 -9.50 4.15
N ALA A 21 7.38 -9.84 4.83
CA ALA A 21 7.34 -10.34 6.19
C ALA A 21 6.84 -9.27 7.17
N ASP A 22 7.27 -8.02 7.00
CA ASP A 22 6.84 -6.91 7.86
C ASP A 22 5.34 -6.64 7.74
N ILE A 23 4.84 -6.68 6.51
CA ILE A 23 3.43 -6.46 6.22
C ILE A 23 2.57 -7.61 6.76
N LYS A 24 3.04 -8.86 6.62
CA LYS A 24 2.38 -10.03 7.21
C LYS A 24 2.31 -9.92 8.74
N ALA A 25 3.43 -9.61 9.39
CA ALA A 25 3.49 -9.46 10.84
C ALA A 25 2.52 -8.38 11.33
N LEU A 26 2.45 -7.22 10.66
CA LEU A 26 1.52 -6.16 11.02
C LEU A 26 0.06 -6.62 10.85
N LEU A 27 -0.28 -7.27 9.73
CA LEU A 27 -1.65 -7.75 9.48
C LEU A 27 -2.06 -8.85 10.49
N GLU A 28 -1.13 -9.71 10.90
CA GLU A 28 -1.36 -10.72 11.93
C GLU A 28 -1.66 -10.11 13.31
N THR A 29 -1.04 -8.97 13.67
CA THR A 29 -1.33 -8.30 14.95
C THR A 29 -2.78 -7.84 15.09
N VAL A 30 -3.46 -7.59 13.95
CA VAL A 30 -4.86 -7.17 13.89
C VAL A 30 -5.79 -8.32 13.45
N GLY A 31 -5.27 -9.55 13.38
CA GLY A 31 -6.05 -10.75 13.02
C GLY A 31 -6.45 -10.82 11.55
N ILE A 32 -5.72 -10.16 10.66
CA ILE A 32 -6.01 -10.14 9.21
C ILE A 32 -5.03 -11.03 8.47
N GLU A 33 -5.55 -11.93 7.64
CA GLU A 33 -4.72 -12.77 6.78
C GLU A 33 -4.20 -12.01 5.54
N ALA A 34 -2.91 -12.17 5.29
CA ALA A 34 -2.25 -11.60 4.14
C ALA A 34 -2.32 -12.54 2.92
N GLU A 35 -2.94 -12.09 1.83
CA GLU A 35 -2.87 -12.80 0.54
C GLU A 35 -1.48 -12.63 -0.07
N ALA A 36 -0.70 -13.72 -0.10
CA ALA A 36 0.68 -13.71 -0.57
C ALA A 36 0.82 -13.17 -2.01
N GLU A 37 0.00 -13.66 -2.95
CA GLU A 37 0.11 -13.25 -4.36
C GLU A 37 -0.13 -11.74 -4.55
N ARG A 38 -1.07 -11.16 -3.80
CA ARG A 38 -1.39 -9.72 -3.88
C ARG A 38 -0.32 -8.88 -3.19
N LEU A 39 0.29 -9.42 -2.14
CA LEU A 39 1.38 -8.76 -1.42
C LEU A 39 2.66 -8.74 -2.26
N ASP A 40 2.99 -9.84 -2.92
CA ASP A 40 4.18 -9.94 -3.75
C ASP A 40 4.07 -9.00 -4.96
N LYS A 41 2.91 -8.99 -5.63
CA LYS A 41 2.60 -8.02 -6.71
C LYS A 41 2.72 -6.57 -6.24
N LEU A 42 2.21 -6.26 -5.04
CA LEU A 42 2.32 -4.91 -4.48
C LEU A 42 3.78 -4.51 -4.30
N ILE A 43 4.59 -5.37 -3.70
CA ILE A 43 6.00 -5.06 -3.42
C ILE A 43 6.77 -4.89 -4.73
N GLU A 44 6.50 -5.75 -5.73
CA GLU A 44 7.08 -5.61 -7.06
C GLU A 44 6.70 -4.28 -7.72
N GLU A 45 5.42 -3.89 -7.67
CA GLU A 45 4.94 -2.64 -8.26
C GLU A 45 5.48 -1.38 -7.56
N LEU A 46 5.80 -1.46 -6.27
CA LEU A 46 6.31 -0.33 -5.48
C LEU A 46 7.84 -0.28 -5.44
N ASN A 47 8.53 -1.36 -5.80
CA ASN A 47 9.99 -1.42 -5.75
C ASN A 47 10.62 -0.37 -6.67
N GLY A 48 11.51 0.45 -6.10
CA GLY A 48 12.22 1.51 -6.83
C GLY A 48 11.37 2.72 -7.22
N LYS A 49 10.11 2.80 -6.77
CA LYS A 49 9.25 3.97 -7.00
C LYS A 49 9.18 4.86 -5.77
N ASP A 50 9.10 6.17 -5.99
CA ASP A 50 8.86 7.13 -4.92
C ASP A 50 7.37 7.15 -4.53
N ILE A 51 7.09 6.76 -3.29
CA ILE A 51 5.72 6.61 -2.78
C ILE A 51 4.98 7.95 -2.75
N ASN A 52 5.65 9.06 -2.43
CA ASN A 52 5.02 10.38 -2.37
C ASN A 52 4.55 10.83 -3.76
N THR A 53 5.37 10.59 -4.78
CA THR A 53 5.05 10.85 -6.17
C THR A 53 3.85 10.00 -6.61
N LEU A 54 3.83 8.70 -6.29
CA LEU A 54 2.71 7.82 -6.60
C LEU A 54 1.39 8.25 -5.92
N ILE A 55 1.45 8.73 -4.68
CA ILE A 55 0.27 9.25 -3.97
C ILE A 55 -0.26 10.51 -4.67
N ALA A 56 0.61 11.43 -5.08
CA ALA A 56 0.21 12.64 -5.78
C ALA A 56 -0.45 12.32 -7.13
N GLU A 57 0.18 11.46 -7.95
CA GLU A 57 -0.37 11.00 -9.23
C GLU A 57 -1.71 10.25 -9.04
N GLY A 58 -1.79 9.40 -8.01
CA GLY A 58 -2.99 8.66 -7.67
C GLY A 58 -4.14 9.58 -7.30
N ASN A 59 -3.89 10.60 -6.47
CA ASN A 59 -4.90 11.59 -6.08
C ASN A 59 -5.40 12.41 -7.28
N GLU A 60 -4.53 12.81 -8.20
CA GLU A 60 -4.92 13.52 -9.42
C GLU A 60 -5.81 12.63 -10.31
N LYS A 61 -5.43 11.37 -10.50
CA LYS A 61 -6.22 10.38 -11.25
C LYS A 61 -7.57 10.11 -10.59
N LEU A 62 -7.63 10.01 -9.27
CA LEU A 62 -8.88 9.83 -8.51
C LEU A 62 -9.78 11.08 -8.57
N ALA A 63 -9.20 12.28 -8.57
CA ALA A 63 -9.96 13.54 -8.71
C ALA A 63 -10.66 13.65 -10.08
N SER A 64 -10.15 12.96 -11.11
CA SER A 64 -10.77 12.91 -12.44
C SER A 64 -11.94 11.92 -12.54
N VAL A 65 -12.18 11.09 -11.52
CA VAL A 65 -13.35 10.21 -11.47
C VAL A 65 -14.55 11.09 -11.08
N PRO A 66 -15.57 11.27 -11.94
CA PRO A 66 -16.73 12.05 -11.56
C PRO A 66 -17.43 11.33 -10.40
N SER A 67 -17.40 11.92 -9.21
CA SER A 67 -18.20 11.48 -8.06
C SER A 67 -19.70 11.83 -8.22
N GLY A 68 -20.13 12.11 -9.45
CA GLY A 68 -21.48 12.51 -9.83
C GLY A 68 -22.17 11.42 -10.64
N GLY A 69 -22.69 10.42 -9.93
CA GLY A 69 -23.75 9.54 -10.39
C GLY A 69 -24.78 9.44 -9.27
N ALA A 70 -25.82 10.27 -9.35
CA ALA A 70 -27.14 9.89 -8.83
C ALA A 70 -27.85 9.10 -9.93
#